data_AF-A0A972XK43-F1
#
_entry.id   AF-A0A972XK43-F1
#
_cell.length_a   1.000
_cell.length_b   1.000
_cell.length_c   1.000
_cell.angle_alpha   90.00
_cell.angle_beta   90.00
_cell.angle_gamma   90.00
#
_symmetry.space_group_name_H-M   'P 1'
#
loop_
_entity.id
_entity.type
_entity.pdbx_description
1 polymer ?
#
loop_
_entity_poly.entity_id
_entity_poly.type
_entity_poly.pdbx_seq_one_letter_code
_entity_poly.pdbx_strand_id
1 'polypeptide(L)' 'MRNGVRLACDVGSVRIGIARSDPGGLMAVPLQAVPADERAVAAVAALVSEYEAIEVLVGLPLSLDGSE' A
#
# COMPACT_ATOMS: atom_id res chain seq x y z
N MET A 1 -16.22 10.07 0.47
CA MET A 1 -15.11 9.14 0.80
C MET A 1 -15.03 9.01 2.32
N ARG A 2 -14.62 7.85 2.85
CA ARG A 2 -14.46 7.65 4.30
C ARG A 2 -13.22 8.41 4.79
N ASN A 3 -13.34 9.15 5.89
CA ASN A 3 -12.20 9.84 6.50
C ASN A 3 -11.26 8.81 7.16
N GLY A 4 -9.96 8.97 7.00
CA GLY A 4 -8.94 8.08 7.59
C GLY A 4 -7.73 7.86 6.69
N VAL A 5 -6.62 7.46 7.30
CA VAL A 5 -5.36 7.18 6.59
C VAL A 5 -5.52 5.91 5.75
N ARG A 6 -4.90 5.91 4.57
CA ARG A 6 -4.85 4.74 3.66
C ARG A 6 -3.41 4.35 3.46
N LEU A 7 -3.16 3.05 3.32
CA LEU A 7 -1.90 2.58 2.76
C LEU A 7 -2.11 2.15 1.32
N ALA A 8 -1.16 2.46 0.45
CA ALA A 8 -1.10 1.96 -0.92
C ALA A 8 0.12 1.04 -1.06
N CYS A 9 -0.08 -0.11 -1.69
CA CYS A 9 0.93 -1.13 -1.94
C CYS A 9 1.12 -1.32 -3.44
N ASP A 10 2.34 -1.13 -3.91
CA ASP A 10 2.79 -1.45 -5.27
C ASP A 10 3.63 -2.73 -5.22
N VAL A 11 3.02 -3.85 -5.63
CA VAL A 11 3.59 -5.19 -5.44
C VAL A 11 4.50 -5.55 -6.62
N GLY A 12 5.81 -5.59 -6.37
CA GLY A 12 6.80 -6.15 -7.28
C GLY A 12 7.30 -7.52 -6.82
N SER A 13 8.05 -8.20 -7.69
CA SER A 13 8.59 -9.55 -7.41
C SER A 13 9.71 -9.59 -6.35
N VAL A 14 10.33 -8.45 -6.06
CA VAL A 14 11.45 -8.34 -5.09
C VAL A 14 11.06 -7.51 -3.86
N ARG A 15 10.24 -6.48 -4.06
CA ARG A 15 9.86 -5.52 -3.03
C ARG A 15 8.46 -5.00 -3.30
N ILE A 16 7.79 -4.60 -2.24
CA ILE A 16 6.51 -3.92 -2.28
C ILE A 16 6.74 -2.47 -1.87
N GLY A 17 6.48 -1.53 -2.77
CA GLY A 17 6.51 -0.11 -2.46
C GLY A 17 5.30 0.25 -1.59
N ILE A 18 5.52 1.00 -0.51
CA ILE A 18 4.43 1.43 0.38
C ILE A 18 4.35 2.96 0.39
N ALA A 19 3.13 3.49 0.34
CA ALA A 19 2.83 4.89 0.59
C ALA A 19 1.65 5.01 1.56
N ARG A 20 1.58 6.11 2.32
CA ARG A 20 0.40 6.45 3.11
C ARG A 20 -0.25 7.73 2.64
N SER A 21 -1.55 7.88 2.86
CA SER A 21 -2.22 9.16 2.69
C SER A 21 -2.23 10.01 3.96
N ASP A 22 -2.64 11.27 3.85
CA ASP A 22 -3.23 12.01 4.97
C ASP A 22 -4.68 11.50 5.26
N PRO A 23 -5.29 11.86 6.41
CA PRO A 23 -6.65 11.42 6.73
C PRO A 23 -7.72 11.83 5.72
N GLY A 24 -7.52 12.95 5.02
CA GLY A 24 -8.42 13.42 3.96
C GLY A 24 -8.25 12.66 2.64
N GLY A 25 -7.19 11.86 2.48
CA GLY A 25 -6.90 11.12 1.26
C GLY A 25 -6.44 12.00 0.10
N LEU A 26 -5.89 13.19 0.38
CA LEU A 26 -5.50 14.19 -0.62
C LEU A 26 -4.05 14.02 -1.10
N MET A 27 -3.14 13.70 -0.18
CA MET A 27 -1.70 13.63 -0.44
C MET A 27 -1.18 12.25 -0.09
N ALA A 28 -0.48 11.61 -1.02
CA ALA A 28 0.29 10.41 -0.77
C ALA A 28 1.74 10.77 -0.41
N VAL A 29 2.29 10.14 0.63
CA VAL A 29 3.70 10.24 1.03
C VAL A 29 4.34 8.86 1.03
N PRO A 30 5.56 8.71 0.49
CA PRO A 30 6.24 7.42 0.46
C PRO A 30 6.63 6.96 1.87
N LEU A 31 6.55 5.66 2.11
CA LEU A 31 7.11 4.97 3.27
C LEU A 31 8.24 4.04 2.83
N GLN A 32 8.78 3.25 3.77
CA GLN A 32 9.72 2.18 3.46
C GLN A 32 9.09 1.11 2.57
N ALA A 33 9.85 0.58 1.62
CA ALA A 33 9.46 -0.63 0.90
C ALA A 33 9.67 -1.87 1.78
N VAL A 34 8.82 -2.87 1.63
CA VAL A 34 8.97 -4.17 2.31
C VAL A 34 9.45 -5.23 1.32
N PRO A 35 10.24 -6.25 1.75
CA PRO A 35 10.56 -7.39 0.90
C PRO A 35 9.30 -8.11 0.41
N ALA A 36 9.31 -8.58 -0.84
CA ALA A 36 8.23 -9.41 -1.39
C ALA A 36 8.46 -10.89 -1.05
N ASP A 37 8.36 -11.22 0.24
CA ASP A 37 8.52 -12.58 0.77
C ASP A 37 7.29 -13.00 1.61
N GLU A 38 7.37 -14.18 2.24
CA GLU A 38 6.29 -14.74 3.06
C GLU A 38 5.88 -13.86 4.25
N ARG A 39 6.73 -12.89 4.65
CA ARG A 39 6.48 -11.97 5.76
C ARG A 39 5.89 -10.63 5.32
N ALA A 40 5.77 -10.40 4.01
CA ALA A 40 5.28 -9.14 3.45
C ALA A 40 3.94 -8.71 4.05
N VAL A 41 2.97 -9.61 4.15
CA VAL A 41 1.64 -9.32 4.72
C VAL A 41 1.74 -8.90 6.18
N ALA A 42 2.58 -9.58 6.97
CA ALA A 42 2.78 -9.22 8.38
C ALA A 42 3.46 -7.85 8.52
N ALA A 43 4.41 -7.52 7.65
CA ALA A 43 5.05 -6.21 7.62
C ALA A 43 4.05 -5.10 7.25
N VAL A 44 3.20 -5.32 6.25
CA VAL A 44 2.13 -4.38 5.89
C VAL A 44 1.11 -4.24 7.03
N ALA A 45 0.71 -5.32 7.70
CA ALA A 45 -0.21 -5.27 8.84
C ALA A 45 0.34 -4.48 10.03
N ALA A 46 1.66 -4.54 10.26
CA ALA A 46 2.34 -3.72 11.25
C ALA A 46 2.23 -2.23 10.89
N LEU A 47 2.45 -1.86 9.62
CA LEU A 47 2.27 -0.47 9.15
C LEU A 47 0.81 -0.03 9.23
N VAL A 48 -0.16 -0.89 8.92
CA VAL A 48 -1.60 -0.58 9.08
C VAL A 48 -1.90 -0.21 10.54
N SER A 49 -1.37 -0.99 11.48
CA SER A 49 -1.56 -0.75 12.91
C SER A 49 -0.84 0.52 13.38
N GLU A 50 0.39 0.75 12.90
CA GLU A 50 1.20 1.93 13.25
C GLU A 50 0.56 3.25 12.79
N TYR A 51 -0.01 3.27 11.58
CA TYR A 51 -0.61 4.47 10.99
C TYR A 51 -2.13 4.54 11.12
N GLU A 52 -2.73 3.61 11.87
CA GLU A 52 -4.19 3.48 12.04
C GLU A 52 -4.95 3.53 10.70
N ALA A 53 -4.40 2.83 9.69
CA ALA A 53 -4.94 2.88 8.34
C ALA A 53 -6.30 2.18 8.28
N ILE A 54 -7.28 2.84 7.66
CA ILE A 54 -8.66 2.34 7.56
C ILE A 54 -8.86 1.40 6.37
N GLU A 55 -7.95 1.42 5.39
CA GLU A 55 -7.96 0.55 4.23
C GLU A 55 -6.56 0.46 3.60
N VAL A 56 -6.34 -0.65 2.91
CA VAL A 56 -5.15 -0.90 2.10
C VAL A 56 -5.57 -1.01 0.64
N LEU A 57 -4.93 -0.20 -0.21
CA LEU A 57 -5.11 -0.21 -1.65
C LEU A 57 -3.94 -0.99 -2.27
N VAL A 58 -4.22 -1.96 -3.12
CA VAL A 58 -3.21 -2.75 -3.81
C VAL A 58 -3.31 -2.47 -5.30
N GLY A 59 -2.18 -2.13 -5.93
CA GLY A 59 -2.14 -1.94 -7.39
C GLY A 59 -2.49 -3.24 -8.10
N LEU A 60 -3.47 -3.19 -9.01
CA LEU A 60 -3.72 -4.26 -9.97
C LEU A 60 -2.84 -3.98 -11.21
N PRO A 61 -1.77 -4.75 -11.44
CA PRO A 61 -0.95 -4.57 -12.62
C PRO A 61 -1.76 -4.99 -13.85
N LEU A 62 -1.80 -4.12 -14.86
CA LEU A 62 -2.45 -4.40 -16.13
C LEU A 62 -1.45 -4.18 -17.26
N SER A 63 -1.58 -4.97 -18.32
CA SER A 63 -0.93 -4.74 -19.62
C SER A 63 -1.48 -3.46 -20.28
N LEU A 64 -0.76 -2.94 -21.28
CA LEU A 64 -1.15 -1.69 -21.96
C LEU A 64 -2.49 -1.81 -22.70
N ASP A 65 -2.90 -3.01 -23.07
CA ASP A 65 -4.22 -3.31 -23.67
C ASP A 65 -5.31 -3.54 -22.61
N GLY A 66 -4.99 -3.41 -21.32
CA GLY A 66 -5.91 -3.57 -20.21
C GLY A 66 -6.14 -5.02 -19.78
N SER A 67 -5.43 -5.99 -20.35
CA SER A 67 -5.44 -7.36 -19.82
C SER A 67 -4.69 -7.44 -18.49
N GLU A 68 -5.08 -8.36 -17.63
CA GLU A 68 -4.30 -8.75 -16.45
C GLU A 68 -3.10 -9.63 -16.86
#